data_AF-A0A1I4VCR8-F1
#
_entry.id   AF-A0A1I4VCR8-F1
#
_cell.length_a   1.000
_cell.length_b   1.000
_cell.length_c   1.000
_cell.angle_alpha   90.00
_cell.angle_beta   90.00
_cell.angle_gamma   90.00
#
_symmetry.space_group_name_H-M   'P 1'
#
loop_
_entity.id
_entity.type
_entity.pdbx_description
1 polymer ?
#
loop_
_entity_poly.entity_id
_entity_poly.type
_entity_poly.pdbx_seq_one_letter_code
_entity_poly.pdbx_strand_id
1 'polypeptide(L)'
;MNKSSSQYDQSVDLIIHKFRQHNGQIVKFFAAYDEHFYQQEVTSGKNRASYLLGHLVVANDELFPFLGPGDMRYPHLLPLYFSVDRAYPDSELLTVQALLGVSRQI
;
A
#
# COMPACT_ATOMS: atom_id res chain seq x y z
N MET A 1 14.51 -1.79 35.56
CA MET A 1 14.09 -1.58 34.16
C MET A 1 15.24 -0.95 33.41
N ASN A 2 15.76 -1.62 32.37
CA ASN A 2 16.92 -1.18 31.62
C ASN A 2 16.51 -0.04 30.68
N LYS A 3 17.05 1.17 30.88
CA LYS A 3 16.67 2.37 30.10
C LYS A 3 16.78 2.17 28.58
N SER A 4 17.64 1.25 28.12
CA SER A 4 17.77 0.91 26.69
C SER A 4 16.48 0.32 26.12
N SER A 5 15.90 -0.72 26.76
CA SER A 5 14.63 -1.33 26.31
C SER A 5 13.49 -0.32 26.15
N SER A 6 13.35 0.59 27.13
CA SER A 6 12.31 1.64 27.09
C SER A 6 12.48 2.63 25.94
N GLN A 7 13.70 2.90 25.47
CA GLN A 7 13.95 3.83 24.37
C GLN A 7 13.72 3.17 23.00
N TYR A 8 14.04 1.88 22.88
CA TYR A 8 13.71 1.09 21.69
C TYR A 8 12.19 1.00 21.50
N ASP A 9 11.45 0.69 22.56
CA ASP A 9 9.98 0.59 22.51
C ASP A 9 9.34 1.91 22.05
N GLN A 10 9.78 3.05 22.60
CA GLN A 10 9.33 4.38 22.18
C GLN A 10 9.64 4.69 20.70
N SER A 11 10.78 4.22 20.20
CA SER A 11 11.18 4.45 18.81
C SER A 11 10.35 3.61 17.84
N VAL A 12 10.07 2.35 18.20
CA VAL A 12 9.18 1.45 17.46
C VAL A 12 7.77 2.02 17.40
N ASP A 13 7.23 2.47 18.54
CA ASP A 13 5.90 3.08 18.60
C ASP A 13 5.80 4.33 17.72
N LEU A 14 6.83 5.17 17.73
CA LEU A 14 6.88 6.36 16.87
C LEU A 14 6.87 6.00 15.39
N ILE A 15 7.63 4.98 14.98
CA ILE A 15 7.68 4.52 13.59
C ILE A 15 6.32 3.98 13.16
N ILE A 16 5.70 3.12 13.97
CA ILE A 16 4.36 2.56 13.71
C ILE A 16 3.33 3.68 13.62
N HIS A 17 3.36 4.65 14.54
CA HIS A 17 2.45 5.78 14.53
C HIS A 17 2.59 6.61 13.24
N LYS A 18 3.82 6.93 12.85
CA LYS A 18 4.10 7.67 11.60
C LYS A 18 3.66 6.89 10.37
N PHE A 19 3.90 5.59 10.33
CA PHE A 19 3.44 4.73 9.24
C PHE A 19 1.92 4.76 9.10
N ARG A 20 1.19 4.57 10.22
CA ARG A 20 -0.29 4.66 10.25
C ARG A 20 -0.78 6.03 9.80
N GLN A 21 -0.13 7.11 10.23
CA GLN A 21 -0.48 8.47 9.82
C GLN A 21 -0.32 8.65 8.30
N HIS A 22 0.80 8.24 7.72
CA HIS A 22 1.04 8.36 6.27
C HIS A 22 0.05 7.50 5.47
N ASN A 23 -0.18 6.25 5.86
CA ASN A 23 -1.20 5.41 5.22
C ASN A 23 -2.59 6.05 5.31
N GLY A 24 -2.95 6.64 6.45
CA GLY A 24 -4.20 7.38 6.60
C GLY A 24 -4.35 8.56 5.62
N GLN A 25 -3.25 9.25 5.29
CA GLN A 25 -3.26 10.32 4.29
C GLN A 25 -3.45 9.78 2.86
N ILE A 26 -2.77 8.67 2.53
CA ILE A 26 -2.89 7.99 1.23
C ILE A 26 -4.32 7.50 1.03
N VAL A 27 -4.89 6.82 2.04
CA VAL A 27 -6.29 6.35 1.99
C VAL A 27 -7.26 7.51 1.77
N LYS A 28 -7.07 8.65 2.45
CA LYS A 28 -7.91 9.84 2.25
C LYS A 28 -7.80 10.39 0.83
N PHE A 29 -6.58 10.46 0.26
CA PHE A 29 -6.37 10.92 -1.11
C PHE A 29 -7.11 10.03 -2.13
N PHE A 30 -7.00 8.71 -1.99
CA PHE A 30 -7.62 7.73 -2.90
C PHE A 30 -9.12 7.50 -2.67
N ALA A 31 -9.68 8.05 -1.58
CA ALA A 31 -11.11 8.05 -1.32
C ALA A 31 -11.82 9.34 -1.78
N ALA A 32 -11.08 10.33 -2.30
CA ALA A 32 -11.60 11.66 -2.60
C ALA A 32 -12.29 11.77 -3.97
N TYR A 33 -11.95 10.89 -4.92
CA TYR A 33 -12.44 10.93 -6.30
C TYR A 33 -13.01 9.57 -6.72
N ASP A 34 -13.65 9.53 -7.88
CA ASP A 34 -14.16 8.28 -8.46
C ASP A 34 -13.04 7.44 -9.12
N GLU A 35 -13.38 6.21 -9.47
CA GLU A 35 -12.46 5.26 -10.12
C GLU A 35 -11.87 5.82 -11.42
N HIS A 36 -12.69 6.50 -12.23
CA HIS A 36 -12.27 7.00 -13.54
C HIS A 36 -11.16 8.05 -13.42
N PHE A 37 -11.21 8.92 -12.41
CA PHE A 37 -10.13 9.85 -12.11
C PHE A 37 -8.79 9.12 -11.90
N TYR A 38 -8.79 8.03 -11.14
CA TYR A 38 -7.57 7.30 -10.83
C TYR A 38 -7.06 6.39 -11.96
N GLN A 39 -7.89 6.12 -12.97
CA GLN A 39 -7.48 5.41 -14.19
C GLN A 39 -6.74 6.32 -15.18
N GLN A 40 -6.67 7.61 -14.91
CA GLN A 40 -5.85 8.55 -15.68
C GLN A 40 -4.38 8.42 -15.29
N GLU A 41 -3.50 8.62 -16.27
CA GLU A 41 -2.08 8.74 -16.01
C GLU A 41 -1.82 9.98 -15.14
N VAL A 42 -0.94 9.85 -14.14
CA VAL A 42 -0.59 11.00 -13.27
C VAL A 42 0.01 12.14 -14.08
N THR A 43 0.74 11.79 -15.15
CA THR A 43 1.16 12.69 -16.22
C THR A 43 1.44 11.85 -17.47
N SER A 44 1.54 12.49 -18.63
CA SER A 44 1.69 11.81 -19.93
C SER A 44 2.84 10.81 -19.93
N GLY A 45 2.52 9.55 -20.25
CA GLY A 45 3.46 8.44 -20.30
C GLY A 45 3.95 7.94 -18.94
N LYS A 46 3.23 8.25 -17.86
CA LYS A 46 3.50 7.73 -16.51
C LYS A 46 2.35 6.85 -16.02
N ASN A 47 2.63 6.10 -14.97
CA ASN A 47 1.66 5.17 -14.39
C ASN A 47 0.38 5.89 -13.95
N ARG A 48 -0.72 5.16 -14.01
CA ARG A 48 -2.02 5.56 -13.46
C ARG A 48 -1.98 5.61 -11.94
N ALA A 49 -2.79 6.48 -11.35
CA ALA A 49 -2.87 6.59 -9.91
C ALA A 49 -3.37 5.29 -9.25
N SER A 50 -4.32 4.59 -9.90
CA SER A 50 -4.84 3.29 -9.46
C SER A 50 -3.75 2.22 -9.41
N TYR A 51 -2.88 2.18 -10.43
CA TYR A 51 -1.72 1.29 -10.44
C TYR A 51 -0.75 1.58 -9.29
N LEU A 52 -0.44 2.86 -9.07
CA LEU A 52 0.46 3.27 -7.98
C LEU A 52 -0.09 2.88 -6.60
N LEU A 53 -1.40 3.01 -6.38
CA LEU A 53 -2.02 2.52 -5.15
C LEU A 53 -1.82 1.01 -4.98
N GLY A 54 -2.08 0.22 -6.02
CA GLY A 54 -1.88 -1.23 -5.95
C GLY A 54 -0.43 -1.62 -5.71
N HIS A 55 0.53 -0.90 -6.34
CA HIS A 55 1.95 -1.08 -6.09
C HIS A 55 2.31 -0.84 -4.62
N LEU A 56 1.82 0.25 -4.03
CA LEU A 56 2.03 0.55 -2.62
C LEU A 56 1.39 -0.49 -1.69
N VAL A 57 0.19 -0.97 -2.02
CA VAL A 57 -0.51 -2.01 -1.25
C VAL A 57 0.33 -3.29 -1.20
N VAL A 58 0.81 -3.76 -2.35
CA VAL A 58 1.61 -4.97 -2.44
C VAL A 58 2.98 -4.79 -1.79
N ALA A 59 3.64 -3.65 -2.00
CA ALA A 59 4.91 -3.35 -1.36
C ALA A 59 4.79 -3.36 0.18
N ASN A 60 3.68 -2.84 0.72
CA ASN A 60 3.40 -2.91 2.15
C ASN A 60 3.14 -4.36 2.63
N ASP A 61 2.42 -5.17 1.85
CA ASP A 61 2.15 -6.57 2.19
C ASP A 61 3.43 -7.44 2.19
N GLU A 62 4.37 -7.13 1.28
CA GLU A 62 5.68 -7.79 1.21
C GLU A 62 6.57 -7.49 2.43
N LEU A 63 6.28 -6.45 3.22
CA LEU A 63 7.03 -6.15 4.44
C LEU A 63 6.73 -7.10 5.61
N PHE A 64 5.59 -7.80 5.61
CA PHE A 64 5.20 -8.69 6.73
C PHE A 64 6.26 -9.76 7.03
N PRO A 65 6.76 -10.53 6.04
CA PRO A 65 7.84 -11.51 6.26
C PRO A 65 9.15 -10.91 6.81
N PHE A 66 9.41 -9.63 6.56
CA PHE A 66 10.63 -8.96 7.00
C PHE A 66 10.52 -8.32 8.38
N LEU A 67 9.33 -7.83 8.75
CA LEU A 67 9.09 -7.08 10.00
C LEU A 67 8.62 -7.95 11.18
N GLY A 68 8.30 -9.22 10.95
CA GLY A 68 7.90 -10.15 12.00
C GLY A 68 7.53 -11.54 11.48
N PRO A 69 7.00 -12.42 12.35
CA PRO A 69 6.47 -13.70 11.90
C PRO A 69 5.15 -13.49 11.14
N GLY A 70 5.15 -13.75 9.84
CA GLY A 70 3.94 -13.74 9.02
C GLY A 70 4.24 -13.79 7.53
N ASP A 71 3.43 -14.53 6.79
CA ASP A 71 3.48 -14.51 5.33
C ASP A 71 2.77 -13.26 4.79
N MET A 72 3.02 -12.95 3.51
CA MET A 72 2.19 -12.03 2.75
C MET A 72 0.71 -12.44 2.85
N ARG A 73 -0.20 -11.48 3.02
CA ARG A 73 -1.63 -11.77 3.12
C ARG A 73 -2.30 -11.87 1.75
N TYR A 74 -1.77 -11.17 0.76
CA TYR A 74 -2.30 -11.09 -0.60
C TYR A 74 -1.23 -11.41 -1.65
N PRO A 75 -0.56 -12.58 -1.58
CA PRO A 75 0.54 -12.91 -2.48
C PRO A 75 0.13 -12.98 -3.95
N HIS A 76 -1.15 -13.23 -4.24
CA HIS A 76 -1.70 -13.27 -5.61
C HIS A 76 -1.73 -11.89 -6.29
N LEU A 77 -1.62 -10.79 -5.53
CA LEU A 77 -1.59 -9.43 -6.06
C LEU A 77 -0.17 -9.00 -6.48
N LEU A 78 0.86 -9.66 -5.95
CA LEU A 78 2.25 -9.38 -6.25
C LEU A 78 2.54 -9.31 -7.75
N PRO A 79 2.21 -10.33 -8.58
CA PRO A 79 2.50 -10.28 -10.01
C PRO A 79 1.78 -9.15 -10.76
N LEU A 80 0.63 -8.67 -10.25
CA LEU A 80 -0.19 -7.64 -10.91
C LEU A 80 0.35 -6.22 -10.70
N TYR A 81 0.98 -5.96 -9.55
CA TYR A 81 1.35 -4.61 -9.13
C TYR A 81 2.85 -4.41 -8.88
N PHE A 82 3.67 -5.46 -8.92
CA PHE A 82 5.14 -5.35 -8.97
C PHE A 82 5.71 -5.36 -10.39
N SER A 83 4.84 -5.37 -11.41
CA SER A 83 5.21 -5.28 -12.82
C SER A 83 5.42 -3.83 -13.27
N VAL A 84 5.18 -3.55 -14.56
CA VAL A 84 4.94 -2.19 -15.07
C VAL A 84 3.44 -1.94 -15.17
N ASP A 85 3.02 -0.68 -15.16
CA ASP A 85 1.60 -0.35 -15.39
C ASP A 85 1.16 -0.84 -16.78
N ARG A 86 -0.09 -1.29 -16.86
CA ARG A 86 -0.73 -1.89 -18.06
C ARG A 86 -0.08 -3.19 -18.55
N ALA A 87 0.73 -3.86 -17.73
CA ALA A 87 1.18 -5.22 -18.03
C ALA A 87 0.00 -6.23 -18.07
N TYR A 88 -1.07 -5.93 -17.33
CA TYR A 88 -2.30 -6.71 -17.26
C TYR A 88 -3.51 -5.87 -17.67
N PRO A 89 -4.57 -6.49 -18.22
CA PRO A 89 -5.80 -5.78 -18.56
C PRO A 89 -6.52 -5.30 -17.30
N ASP A 90 -7.26 -4.20 -17.42
CA ASP A 90 -7.96 -3.57 -16.28
C ASP A 90 -8.99 -4.48 -15.62
N SER A 91 -9.51 -5.48 -16.35
CA SER A 91 -10.40 -6.52 -15.82
C SER A 91 -9.75 -7.45 -14.80
N GLU A 92 -8.43 -7.54 -14.78
CA GLU A 92 -7.66 -8.35 -13.82
C GLU A 92 -7.18 -7.53 -12.62
N LEU A 93 -7.27 -6.20 -12.69
CA LEU A 93 -6.87 -5.29 -11.62
C LEU A 93 -8.03 -5.05 -10.66
N LEU A 94 -7.69 -4.88 -9.37
CA LEU A 94 -8.67 -4.43 -8.39
C LEU A 94 -9.02 -2.96 -8.60
N THR A 95 -10.27 -2.64 -8.30
CA THR A 95 -10.73 -1.25 -8.19
C THR A 95 -10.00 -0.54 -7.06
N VAL A 96 -9.95 0.80 -7.11
CA VAL A 96 -9.38 1.62 -6.04
C VAL A 96 -10.07 1.33 -4.70
N GLN A 97 -11.39 1.14 -4.68
CA GLN A 97 -12.10 0.81 -3.44
C GLN A 97 -11.71 -0.56 -2.87
N ALA A 98 -11.51 -1.56 -3.74
CA ALA A 98 -11.06 -2.87 -3.29
C ALA A 98 -9.61 -2.81 -2.76
N LEU A 99 -8.72 -2.06 -3.43
CA LEU A 99 -7.36 -1.80 -2.96
C LEU A 99 -7.33 -1.06 -1.60
N LEU A 100 -8.20 -0.07 -1.39
CA LEU A 100 -8.37 0.58 -0.09
C LEU A 100 -8.89 -0.38 0.98
N GLY A 101 -9.71 -1.36 0.60
CA GLY A 101 -10.17 -2.45 1.48
C GLY A 101 -9.02 -3.33 1.95
N VAL A 102 -8.11 -3.68 1.03
CA VAL A 102 -6.88 -4.44 1.33
C VAL A 102 -5.93 -3.61 2.19
N SER A 103 -5.69 -2.35 1.83
CA SER A 103 -4.80 -1.42 2.54
C SER A 103 -5.17 -1.19 4.01
N ARG A 104 -6.43 -1.42 4.41
CA ARG A 104 -6.86 -1.31 5.81
C ARG A 104 -6.55 -2.54 6.65
N GLN A 105 -6.24 -3.66 5.99
CA GLN A 105 -5.95 -4.93 6.64
C GLN A 105 -4.44 -5.12 6.84
N ILE A 106 -3.62 -4.51 5.99
CA ILE A 106 -2.14 -4.48 6.10
C ILE A 106 -1.66 -3.26 6.88
#